data_AF-A0A354QB67-F1
#
_entry.id   AF-A0A354QB67-F1
#
_cell.length_a   1.000
_cell.length_b   1.000
_cell.length_c   1.000
_cell.angle_alpha   90.00
_cell.angle_beta   90.00
_cell.angle_gamma   90.00
#
_symmetry.space_group_name_H-M   'P 1'
#
loop_
_entity.id
_entity.type
_entity.pdbx_description
1 polymer ?
#
loop_
_entity_poly.entity_id
_entity_poly.type
_entity_poly.pdbx_seq_one_letter_code
_entity_poly.pdbx_strand_id
1 'polypeptide(L)'
;SKQFLDEGHLVTFPGYEWSGNTGLGGDRNVLFFHEGETIRRSSHALVSDLTDIDTDCNSSDALFQSLKGSETVVFAHVGGRYADIQSHEG
;
A
#
# COMPACT_ATOMS: atom_id res chain seq x y z
N SER A 1 -12.51 -24.82 4.38
CA SER A 1 -11.99 -23.46 4.61
C SER A 1 -11.95 -23.24 6.11
N LYS A 2 -10.85 -22.77 6.69
CA LYS A 2 -10.85 -22.28 8.08
C LYS A 2 -11.22 -20.80 8.04
N GLN A 3 -12.32 -20.42 8.69
CA GLN A 3 -12.61 -19.02 8.94
C GLN A 3 -11.70 -18.56 10.08
N PHE A 4 -10.78 -17.65 9.76
CA PHE A 4 -9.88 -17.03 10.74
C PHE A 4 -10.42 -15.70 11.26
N LEU A 5 -11.49 -15.19 10.64
CA LEU A 5 -12.22 -14.03 11.11
C LEU A 5 -13.26 -14.47 12.14
N ASP A 6 -13.14 -13.96 13.36
CA ASP A 6 -14.14 -14.08 14.42
C ASP A 6 -14.91 -12.76 14.51
N GLU A 7 -16.07 -12.73 13.84
CA GLU A 7 -16.88 -11.53 13.70
C GLU A 7 -17.32 -11.00 15.06
N GLY A 8 -17.13 -9.69 15.30
CA GLY A 8 -17.43 -9.05 16.58
C GLY A 8 -16.34 -9.21 17.66
N HIS A 9 -15.34 -10.07 17.43
CA HIS A 9 -14.19 -10.24 18.32
C HIS A 9 -12.89 -9.64 17.76
N LEU A 10 -12.77 -9.56 16.43
CA LEU A 10 -11.62 -8.97 15.74
C LEU A 10 -12.07 -7.80 14.86
N VAL A 11 -11.24 -6.75 14.81
CA VAL A 11 -11.36 -5.67 13.82
C VAL A 11 -10.27 -5.88 12.78
N THR A 12 -10.65 -6.08 11.52
CA THR A 12 -9.73 -6.26 10.40
C THR A 12 -9.93 -5.15 9.39
N PHE A 13 -8.83 -4.58 8.89
CA PHE A 13 -8.85 -3.62 7.79
C PHE A 13 -8.24 -4.27 6.54
N PRO A 14 -8.85 -4.11 5.35
CA PRO A 14 -8.19 -4.46 4.10
C PRO A 14 -6.95 -3.59 3.93
N GLY A 15 -5.88 -4.17 3.41
CA GLY A 15 -4.63 -3.44 3.23
C GLY A 15 -3.54 -4.30 2.61
N TYR A 16 -2.45 -3.63 2.25
CA TYR A 16 -1.29 -4.25 1.64
C TYR A 16 -0.02 -3.48 1.99
N GLU A 17 1.11 -4.17 1.88
CA GLU A 17 2.41 -3.52 1.89
C GLU A 17 2.75 -3.06 0.47
N TRP A 18 3.05 -1.77 0.33
CA TRP A 18 3.65 -1.21 -0.86
C TRP A 18 5.17 -1.19 -0.67
N SER A 19 5.88 -2.06 -1.38
CA SER A 19 7.32 -2.24 -1.21
C SER A 19 8.11 -1.45 -2.25
N GLY A 20 8.35 -0.17 -1.98
CA GLY A 20 9.18 0.71 -2.81
C GLY A 20 10.66 0.60 -2.46
N ASN A 21 11.55 0.81 -3.45
CA ASN A 21 12.98 0.94 -3.15
C ASN A 21 13.22 2.15 -2.23
N THR A 22 14.26 2.10 -1.38
CA THR A 22 14.56 3.17 -0.41
C THR A 22 14.66 4.56 -1.06
N GLY A 23 15.34 4.68 -2.21
CA GLY A 23 15.45 5.95 -2.94
C GLY A 23 14.15 6.43 -3.61
N LEU A 24 13.09 5.63 -3.57
CA LEU A 24 11.75 5.93 -4.08
C LEU A 24 10.74 6.09 -2.92
N GLY A 25 11.23 6.17 -1.68
CA GLY A 25 10.44 6.36 -0.47
C GLY A 25 10.57 5.22 0.54
N GLY A 26 10.88 3.99 0.10
CA GLY A 26 10.91 2.80 0.96
C GLY A 26 9.52 2.21 1.24
N ASP A 27 9.48 1.13 2.01
CA ASP A 27 8.27 0.34 2.24
C ASP A 27 7.18 1.14 2.98
N ARG A 28 5.91 0.90 2.64
CA ARG A 28 4.72 1.53 3.24
C ARG A 28 3.66 0.48 3.55
N ASN A 29 2.93 0.65 4.63
CA ASN A 29 1.67 -0.06 4.85
C ASN A 29 0.51 0.82 4.42
N VAL A 30 -0.39 0.28 3.59
CA VAL A 30 -1.61 0.93 3.10
C VAL A 30 -2.80 0.18 3.71
N LEU A 31 -3.64 0.89 4.44
CA LEU A 31 -4.89 0.37 5.01
C LEU A 31 -6.08 1.12 4.42
N PHE A 32 -7.05 0.37 3.93
CA PHE A 32 -8.29 0.88 3.39
C PHE A 32 -9.42 0.80 4.42
N PHE A 33 -10.31 1.78 4.41
CA PHE A 33 -11.53 1.74 5.24
C PHE A 33 -12.63 0.87 4.63
N HIS A 34 -12.61 0.70 3.30
CA HIS A 34 -13.60 -0.09 2.57
C HIS A 34 -12.95 -1.26 1.84
N GLU A 35 -13.69 -2.35 1.71
CA GLU A 35 -13.28 -3.47 0.85
C GLU A 35 -13.46 -3.13 -0.64
N GLY A 36 -12.72 -3.81 -1.51
CA GLY A 36 -12.82 -3.63 -2.96
C GLY A 36 -12.04 -2.44 -3.54
N GLU A 37 -11.31 -1.71 -2.70
CA GLU A 37 -10.41 -0.64 -3.13
C GLU A 37 -9.29 -1.16 -4.05
N THR A 38 -8.81 -0.29 -4.94
CA THR A 38 -7.79 -0.66 -5.93
C THR A 38 -6.39 -0.66 -5.31
N ILE A 39 -5.68 -1.78 -5.43
CA ILE A 39 -4.27 -1.87 -5.03
C ILE A 39 -3.41 -1.10 -6.03
N ARG A 40 -2.66 -0.13 -5.53
CA ARG A 40 -1.63 0.60 -6.31
C ARG A 40 -0.29 -0.10 -6.10
N ARG A 41 0.29 -0.73 -7.13
CA ARG A 41 1.55 -1.48 -7.00
C ARG A 41 2.75 -0.55 -7.02
N SER A 42 3.87 -0.96 -6.40
CA SER A 42 5.16 -0.25 -6.53
C SER A 42 5.84 -0.51 -7.87
N SER A 43 5.57 -1.67 -8.45
CA SER A 43 5.91 -2.04 -9.82
C SER A 43 5.22 -3.34 -10.21
N HIS A 44 5.20 -3.61 -11.50
CA HIS A 44 4.93 -4.94 -12.08
C HIS A 44 6.13 -5.89 -12.08
N ALA A 45 7.16 -5.66 -11.26
CA ALA A 45 8.27 -6.61 -11.17
C ALA A 45 7.75 -8.00 -10.77
N LEU A 46 8.05 -9.01 -11.58
CA LEU A 46 7.59 -10.40 -11.42
C LEU A 46 6.07 -10.62 -11.60
N VAL A 47 5.34 -9.65 -12.15
CA VAL A 47 3.93 -9.79 -12.53
C VAL A 47 3.86 -9.95 -14.04
N SER A 48 3.23 -11.03 -14.52
CA SER A 48 3.13 -11.33 -15.95
C SER A 48 1.95 -10.67 -16.65
N ASP A 49 0.89 -10.37 -15.89
CA ASP A 49 -0.23 -9.56 -16.36
C ASP A 49 0.16 -8.09 -16.28
N LEU A 50 0.07 -7.36 -17.39
CA LEU A 50 0.43 -5.95 -17.47
C LEU A 50 -0.78 -5.07 -17.84
N THR A 51 -1.99 -5.61 -17.70
CA THR A 51 -3.23 -4.92 -18.11
C THR A 51 -3.51 -3.64 -17.31
N ASP A 52 -2.97 -3.53 -16.10
CA ASP A 52 -3.09 -2.39 -15.19
C ASP A 52 -1.74 -1.73 -14.86
N ILE A 53 -0.71 -1.92 -15.70
CA ILE A 53 0.64 -1.36 -15.49
C ILE A 53 0.63 0.17 -15.39
N ASP A 54 -0.31 0.83 -16.04
CA ASP A 54 -0.49 2.28 -15.98
C ASP A 54 -0.99 2.79 -14.62
N THR A 55 -1.47 1.87 -13.76
CA THR A 55 -1.88 2.19 -12.39
C THR A 55 -0.75 2.07 -11.36
N ASP A 56 0.44 1.64 -11.79
CA ASP A 56 1.61 1.55 -10.92
C ASP A 56 1.99 2.92 -10.35
N CYS A 57 2.31 2.92 -9.07
CA CYS A 57 2.91 4.05 -8.39
C CYS A 57 4.36 3.70 -8.13
N ASN A 58 5.30 4.12 -9.00
CA ASN A 58 6.72 3.77 -8.86
C ASN A 58 7.49 4.62 -7.84
N SER A 59 6.83 5.56 -7.15
CA SER A 59 7.39 6.31 -6.02
C SER A 59 6.34 6.50 -4.93
N SER A 60 6.78 6.80 -3.71
CA SER A 60 5.87 7.15 -2.61
C SER A 60 5.02 8.37 -2.95
N ASP A 61 5.57 9.36 -3.64
CA ASP A 61 4.83 10.56 -4.04
C ASP A 61 3.69 10.22 -4.99
N ALA A 62 3.94 9.34 -5.97
CA ALA A 62 2.90 8.84 -6.87
C ALA A 62 1.83 8.05 -6.09
N LEU A 63 2.24 7.25 -5.10
CA LEU A 63 1.32 6.51 -4.23
C LEU A 63 0.41 7.48 -3.47
N PHE A 64 0.96 8.45 -2.75
CA PHE A 64 0.18 9.45 -2.01
C PHE A 64 -0.76 10.24 -2.93
N GLN A 65 -0.27 10.67 -4.08
CA GLN A 65 -1.09 11.40 -5.05
C GLN A 65 -2.26 10.54 -5.58
N SER A 66 -2.04 9.25 -5.82
CA SER A 66 -3.07 8.33 -6.31
C SER A 66 -4.16 8.01 -5.28
N LEU A 67 -3.82 8.14 -3.98
CA LEU A 67 -4.71 7.86 -2.86
C LEU A 67 -5.38 9.14 -2.31
N LYS A 68 -5.04 10.31 -2.85
CA LYS A 68 -5.58 11.58 -2.38
C LYS A 68 -7.10 11.63 -2.53
N GLY A 69 -7.80 11.88 -1.43
CA GLY A 69 -9.26 11.91 -1.38
C GLY A 69 -9.92 10.54 -1.18
N SER A 70 -9.16 9.45 -1.09
CA SER A 70 -9.66 8.16 -0.61
C SER A 70 -9.63 8.09 0.91
N GLU A 71 -10.48 7.23 1.49
CA GLU A 71 -10.45 6.91 2.92
C GLU A 71 -9.38 5.83 3.17
N THR A 72 -8.12 6.25 3.06
CA THR A 72 -6.93 5.38 3.18
C THR A 72 -5.96 5.92 4.20
N VAL A 73 -5.39 5.04 5.01
CA VAL A 73 -4.28 5.36 5.92
C VAL A 73 -3.01 4.75 5.36
N VAL A 74 -1.99 5.59 5.15
CA VAL A 74 -0.66 5.17 4.71
C VAL A 74 0.35 5.52 5.78
N PHE A 75 1.16 4.55 6.20
CA PHE A 75 2.19 4.76 7.20
C PHE A 75 3.49 4.06 6.85
N ALA A 76 4.59 4.59 7.38
CA ALA A 76 5.91 4.00 7.22
C ALA A 76 5.91 2.55 7.74
N HIS A 77 6.44 1.64 6.94
CA HIS A 77 6.62 0.26 7.37
C HIS A 77 7.78 0.18 8.38
N VAL A 78 7.54 -0.38 9.57
CA VAL A 78 8.54 -0.52 10.63
C VAL A 78 9.06 -1.95 10.66
N GLY A 79 10.19 -2.17 10.00
CA GLY A 79 10.90 -3.45 9.90
C GLY A 79 11.05 -3.93 8.46
N GLY A 80 12.20 -3.67 7.82
CA GLY A 80 12.39 -3.88 6.38
C GLY A 80 13.46 -2.92 5.85
N ARG A 81 13.34 -2.46 4.59
CA ARG A 81 14.15 -1.31 4.14
C ARG A 81 13.61 -0.06 4.83
N TYR A 82 14.49 0.73 5.44
CA TYR A 82 14.07 1.94 6.17
C TYR A 82 13.28 2.89 5.26
N ALA A 83 12.10 3.30 5.72
CA ALA A 83 11.33 4.37 5.11
C ALA A 83 12.07 5.70 5.27
N ASP A 84 12.19 6.47 4.19
CA ASP A 84 12.74 7.82 4.25
C ASP A 84 11.70 8.80 4.78
N ILE A 85 11.88 9.28 6.01
CA ILE A 85 10.96 10.20 6.70
C ILE A 85 10.91 11.57 6.02
N GLN A 86 11.92 11.95 5.23
CA GLN A 86 11.88 13.21 4.46
C GLN A 86 10.89 13.17 3.30
N SER A 87 10.45 11.96 2.90
CA SER A 87 9.47 11.73 1.84
C SER A 87 8.04 11.47 2.37
N HIS A 88 7.76 11.83 3.63
CA HIS A 88 6.46 11.62 4.25
C HIS A 88 5.64 12.92 4.24
N GLU A 89 4.50 12.93 3.55
CA GLU A 89 3.46 13.96 3.73
C GLU A 89 2.39 13.46 4.72
N GLY A 90 1.93 14.37 5.58
CA GLY A 90 0.96 14.11 6.66
C GLY A 90 -0.47 14.50 6.31
#